data_AF-Q24NR6-F1
#
_entry.id   AF-Q24NR6-F1
#
_cell.length_a   1.000
_cell.length_b   1.000
_cell.length_c   1.000
_cell.angle_alpha   90.00
_cell.angle_beta   90.00
_cell.angle_gamma   90.00
#
_symmetry.space_group_name_H-M   'P 1'
#
loop_
_entity.id
_entity.type
_entity.pdbx_description
1 polymer ?
#
loop_
_entity_poly.entity_id
_entity_poly.type
_entity_poly.pdbx_seq_one_letter_code
_entity_poly.pdbx_strand_id
1 'polypeptide(L)'
;MAYIHFTDEQKQRANSVDLVDFLQRQGEQLTRSGREWRWQRYDSVTVRGSQWFRHSRKEGGHAIDFIQEFYGLSFPEAVTLLLGGEFGVEWNQSSKSAPPARKAFALPEANSDMRRVFAYLIKQRFISPEVLSHFAHEKLLYEDKTYHNAIFVGLDERSIARHAHKRGTYTQGEPYKGNVEGSDPRYSFHWIGESATLYVFEAPVDMLSFITLHPEDWRKYSYVTLDGVSEHAMLRQLELNAHLKNVVLCLDHDEAGIEAIGRLQDILNEYGYNDPGHRQIGVWQPEFKDWNEDIKAMHGITPIPAREHPKLELLPQICSQLLDICKLHSLRSDPVPKLMEQCEKLMPLLAPELPTVQSTEFVNRQLQLTAGGALLALQNLYRQMETPAPLERVVAILQSEYKPHQDRGRMRSKAEDIRADIREVTRRSCAIGIRTLDEQKALQNSYLKLALDCVKAQMFLILERPSQSQKQELSGNFTMIM
;
A
#
# COMPACT_ATOMS: atom_id res chain seq x y z
N MET A 1 -34.84 13.09 -4.75
CA MET A 1 -34.78 13.15 -3.27
C MET A 1 -34.48 14.57 -2.84
N ALA A 2 -35.09 15.06 -1.75
CA ALA A 2 -34.82 16.38 -1.19
C ALA A 2 -33.37 16.44 -0.65
N TYR A 3 -32.64 17.51 -0.95
CA TYR A 3 -31.26 17.68 -0.50
C TYR A 3 -31.25 17.98 1.01
N ILE A 4 -30.73 17.04 1.82
CA ILE A 4 -30.62 17.21 3.27
C ILE A 4 -29.34 18.02 3.56
N HIS A 5 -29.50 19.25 4.05
CA HIS A 5 -28.39 20.09 4.50
C HIS A 5 -28.03 19.75 5.95
N PHE A 6 -26.76 19.37 6.18
CA PHE A 6 -26.19 19.25 7.53
C PHE A 6 -25.22 20.41 7.80
N THR A 7 -25.27 20.95 9.02
CA THR A 7 -24.28 21.95 9.47
C THR A 7 -22.92 21.31 9.68
N ASP A 8 -21.86 22.12 9.71
CA ASP A 8 -20.51 21.60 9.94
C ASP A 8 -20.36 21.05 11.37
N GLU A 9 -21.08 21.59 12.36
CA GLU A 9 -21.12 21.00 13.70
C GLU A 9 -21.76 19.61 13.70
N GLN A 10 -22.85 19.43 12.93
CA GLN A 10 -23.51 18.13 12.80
C GLN A 10 -22.58 17.09 12.17
N LYS A 11 -21.87 17.46 11.09
CA LYS A 11 -20.86 16.58 10.46
C LYS A 11 -19.73 16.26 11.43
N GLN A 12 -19.22 17.25 12.17
CA GLN A 12 -18.15 17.04 13.14
C GLN A 12 -18.59 16.11 14.28
N ARG A 13 -19.81 16.29 14.80
CA ARG A 13 -20.39 15.42 15.83
C ARG A 13 -20.55 13.99 15.32
N ALA A 14 -21.13 13.81 14.13
CA ALA A 14 -21.24 12.49 13.52
C ALA A 14 -19.87 11.82 13.33
N ASN A 15 -18.85 12.55 12.85
CA ASN A 15 -17.48 12.04 12.72
C ASN A 15 -16.73 11.83 14.05
N SER A 16 -17.28 12.30 15.18
CA SER A 16 -16.68 12.13 16.50
C SER A 16 -17.25 10.93 17.27
N VAL A 17 -18.29 10.27 16.74
CA VAL A 17 -18.86 9.04 17.31
C VAL A 17 -17.79 7.97 17.51
N ASP A 18 -17.73 7.39 18.70
CA ASP A 18 -16.82 6.29 19.03
C ASP A 18 -17.25 5.01 18.32
N LEU A 19 -16.42 4.54 17.39
CA LEU A 19 -16.68 3.32 16.62
C LEU A 19 -16.64 2.07 17.48
N VAL A 20 -15.94 2.09 18.62
CA VAL A 20 -15.94 0.96 19.56
C VAL A 20 -17.32 0.80 20.18
N ASP A 21 -17.89 1.90 20.70
CA ASP A 21 -19.25 1.93 21.27
C ASP A 21 -20.29 1.56 20.22
N PHE A 22 -20.19 2.15 19.01
CA PHE A 22 -21.07 1.83 17.90
C PHE A 22 -21.07 0.33 17.59
N LEU A 23 -19.90 -0.26 17.34
CA LEU A 23 -19.78 -1.68 16.98
C LEU A 23 -20.27 -2.61 18.09
N GLN A 24 -19.92 -2.33 19.35
CA GLN A 24 -20.37 -3.14 20.49
C GLN A 24 -21.89 -3.13 20.62
N ARG A 25 -22.54 -1.97 20.42
CA ARG A 25 -24.02 -1.89 20.43
C ARG A 25 -24.67 -2.59 19.24
N GLN A 26 -23.94 -2.78 18.13
CA GLN A 26 -24.37 -3.62 17.01
C GLN A 26 -24.11 -5.13 17.23
N GLY A 27 -23.63 -5.53 18.42
CA GLY A 27 -23.32 -6.92 18.74
C GLY A 27 -22.01 -7.44 18.13
N GLU A 28 -21.18 -6.55 17.59
CA GLU A 28 -19.92 -6.91 16.96
C GLU A 28 -18.83 -7.21 18.00
N GLN A 29 -17.96 -8.16 17.67
CA GLN A 29 -16.86 -8.58 18.54
C GLN A 29 -15.57 -7.84 18.19
N LEU A 30 -14.92 -7.28 19.21
CA LEU A 30 -13.65 -6.55 19.10
C LEU A 30 -12.58 -7.20 19.97
N THR A 31 -11.37 -7.33 19.43
CA THR A 31 -10.19 -7.85 20.16
C THR A 31 -9.16 -6.75 20.33
N ARG A 32 -8.40 -6.79 21.43
CA ARG A 32 -7.39 -5.75 21.69
C ARG A 32 -6.19 -5.91 20.75
N SER A 33 -5.77 -4.82 20.09
CA SER A 33 -4.59 -4.78 19.22
C SER A 33 -3.72 -3.56 19.58
N GLY A 34 -2.86 -3.71 20.59
CA GLY A 34 -2.05 -2.61 21.12
C GLY A 34 -2.93 -1.49 21.71
N ARG A 35 -2.87 -0.30 21.10
CA ARG A 35 -3.69 0.87 21.49
C ARG A 35 -5.08 0.87 20.82
N GLU A 36 -5.29 0.02 19.82
CA GLU A 36 -6.47 -0.05 18.97
C GLU A 36 -7.31 -1.29 19.29
N TRP A 37 -8.48 -1.39 18.68
CA TRP A 37 -9.34 -2.56 18.69
C TRP A 37 -9.42 -3.14 17.28
N ARG A 38 -9.20 -4.45 17.12
CA ARG A 38 -9.38 -5.16 15.87
C ARG A 38 -10.78 -5.74 15.81
N TRP A 39 -11.49 -5.48 14.70
CA TRP A 39 -12.83 -6.00 14.48
C TRP A 39 -12.78 -7.45 14.01
N GLN A 40 -13.44 -8.38 14.71
CA GLN A 40 -13.34 -9.81 14.38
C GLN A 40 -13.99 -10.16 13.04
N ARG A 41 -15.11 -9.51 12.68
CA ARG A 41 -15.79 -9.72 11.40
C ARG A 41 -14.89 -9.36 10.21
N TYR A 42 -14.09 -8.30 10.38
CA TYR A 42 -13.13 -7.82 9.39
C TYR A 42 -11.75 -7.73 10.05
N ASP A 43 -11.03 -8.85 10.10
CA ASP A 43 -9.75 -9.02 10.80
C ASP A 43 -8.66 -7.99 10.41
N SER A 44 -8.71 -7.50 9.17
CA SER A 44 -7.85 -6.45 8.67
C SER A 44 -8.25 -5.03 9.08
N VAL A 45 -9.34 -4.84 9.84
CA VAL A 45 -9.85 -3.52 10.26
C VAL A 45 -9.57 -3.29 11.73
N THR A 46 -8.90 -2.18 12.04
CA THR A 46 -8.74 -1.67 13.40
C THR A 46 -9.51 -0.37 13.60
N VAL A 47 -10.00 -0.14 14.81
CA VAL A 47 -10.74 1.04 15.24
C VAL A 47 -10.12 1.64 16.50
N ARG A 48 -10.13 2.96 16.60
CA ARG A 48 -9.65 3.73 17.74
C ARG A 48 -10.45 5.02 17.89
N GLY A 49 -11.34 5.07 18.88
CA GLY A 49 -12.29 6.18 18.99
C GLY A 49 -13.14 6.26 17.72
N SER A 50 -13.24 7.45 17.11
CA SER A 50 -13.97 7.60 15.84
C SER A 50 -13.17 7.23 14.58
N GLN A 51 -11.91 6.83 14.72
CA GLN A 51 -11.04 6.50 13.61
C GLN A 51 -11.05 5.00 13.32
N TRP A 52 -10.90 4.65 12.06
CA TRP A 52 -10.69 3.27 11.64
C TRP A 52 -9.65 3.18 10.53
N PHE A 53 -9.04 2.00 10.41
CA PHE A 53 -8.06 1.69 9.38
C PHE A 53 -8.17 0.23 8.94
N ARG A 54 -8.30 -0.02 7.64
CA ARG A 54 -8.23 -1.34 7.01
C ARG A 54 -6.82 -1.57 6.47
N HIS A 55 -6.05 -2.39 7.19
CA HIS A 55 -4.65 -2.73 6.91
C HIS A 55 -4.46 -3.38 5.55
N SER A 56 -5.38 -4.26 5.14
CA SER A 56 -5.33 -4.96 3.84
C SER A 56 -5.40 -4.02 2.64
N ARG A 57 -5.91 -2.79 2.80
CA ARG A 57 -6.03 -1.80 1.72
C ARG A 57 -5.34 -0.48 2.01
N LYS A 58 -4.75 -0.34 3.19
CA LYS A 58 -4.15 0.91 3.69
C LYS A 58 -5.14 2.09 3.60
N GLU A 59 -6.40 1.84 3.91
CA GLU A 59 -7.47 2.83 3.89
C GLU A 59 -7.97 3.12 5.29
N GLY A 60 -8.40 4.35 5.55
CA GLY A 60 -9.01 4.70 6.81
C GLY A 60 -9.89 5.92 6.69
N GLY A 61 -10.52 6.28 7.79
CA GLY A 61 -11.41 7.43 7.85
C GLY A 61 -11.97 7.62 9.25
N HIS A 62 -13.01 8.45 9.32
CA HIS A 62 -13.75 8.66 10.56
C HIS A 62 -15.08 7.90 10.55
N ALA A 63 -15.92 8.14 11.56
CA ALA A 63 -17.15 7.40 11.75
C ALA A 63 -18.12 7.50 10.56
N ILE A 64 -18.24 8.65 9.90
CA ILE A 64 -19.10 8.74 8.70
C ILE A 64 -18.58 7.81 7.60
N ASP A 65 -17.28 7.89 7.28
CA ASP A 65 -16.66 7.04 6.25
C ASP A 65 -16.76 5.55 6.58
N PHE A 66 -16.74 5.22 7.87
CA PHE A 66 -16.92 3.86 8.35
C PHE A 66 -18.32 3.33 8.02
N ILE A 67 -19.35 4.11 8.33
CA ILE A 67 -20.74 3.73 8.06
C ILE A 67 -20.99 3.65 6.55
N GLN A 68 -20.48 4.60 5.78
CA GLN A 68 -20.58 4.53 4.32
C GLN A 68 -19.94 3.25 3.77
N GLU A 69 -18.80 2.86 4.33
CA GLU A 69 -18.04 1.71 3.85
C GLU A 69 -18.65 0.36 4.22
N PHE A 70 -18.84 0.12 5.52
CA PHE A 70 -19.14 -1.21 6.02
C PHE A 70 -20.65 -1.47 6.11
N TYR A 71 -21.45 -0.41 6.10
CA TYR A 71 -22.92 -0.48 6.15
C TYR A 71 -23.57 -0.01 4.84
N GLY A 72 -22.79 0.44 3.86
CA GLY A 72 -23.28 0.77 2.51
C GLY A 72 -24.24 1.98 2.46
N LEU A 73 -24.23 2.83 3.50
CA LEU A 73 -25.14 3.97 3.58
C LEU A 73 -24.60 5.18 2.80
N SER A 74 -25.52 5.96 2.24
CA SER A 74 -25.18 7.26 1.65
C SER A 74 -24.70 8.25 2.73
N PHE A 75 -24.06 9.35 2.31
CA PHE A 75 -23.57 10.34 3.27
C PHE A 75 -24.70 10.91 4.15
N PRO A 76 -25.89 11.28 3.62
CA PRO A 76 -26.98 11.75 4.45
C PRO A 76 -27.54 10.69 5.42
N GLU A 77 -27.62 9.44 4.99
CA GLU A 77 -28.07 8.33 5.84
C GLU A 77 -27.06 8.05 6.96
N ALA A 78 -25.76 8.04 6.64
CA ALA A 78 -24.70 7.84 7.60
C ALA A 78 -24.66 8.95 8.66
N VAL A 79 -24.79 10.22 8.26
CA VAL A 79 -24.85 11.35 9.20
C VAL A 79 -26.11 11.26 10.06
N THR A 80 -27.26 10.96 9.47
CA THR A 80 -28.53 10.79 10.21
C THR A 80 -28.42 9.68 11.27
N LEU A 81 -27.87 8.51 10.91
CA LEU A 81 -27.64 7.40 11.82
C LEU A 81 -26.73 7.78 12.99
N LEU A 82 -25.58 8.41 12.69
CA LEU A 82 -24.58 8.80 13.68
C LEU A 82 -25.02 9.97 14.57
N LEU A 83 -26.07 10.70 14.17
CA LEU A 83 -26.70 11.72 15.01
C LEU A 83 -27.88 11.17 15.84
N GLY A 84 -28.19 9.88 15.73
CA GLY A 84 -29.18 9.18 16.54
C GLY A 84 -30.44 8.73 15.79
N GLY A 85 -30.54 9.02 14.49
CA GLY A 85 -31.68 8.63 13.65
C GLY A 85 -33.03 9.17 14.15
N GLU A 86 -34.12 8.52 13.74
CA GLU A 86 -35.49 8.83 14.20
C GLU A 86 -35.75 8.43 15.66
N PHE A 87 -34.89 7.57 16.22
CA PHE A 87 -35.04 6.96 17.55
C PHE A 87 -34.26 7.66 18.66
N GLY A 88 -33.50 8.72 18.34
CA GLY A 88 -32.80 9.55 19.32
C GLY A 88 -31.65 8.86 20.07
N VAL A 89 -30.96 7.92 19.42
CA VAL A 89 -29.84 7.19 20.05
C VAL A 89 -28.65 8.12 20.29
N GLU A 90 -28.21 8.24 21.54
CA GLU A 90 -26.98 8.95 21.88
C GLU A 90 -25.77 8.00 21.85
N TRP A 91 -24.89 8.25 20.89
CA TRP A 91 -23.60 7.57 20.76
C TRP A 91 -22.53 8.25 21.62
N ASN A 92 -21.64 7.45 22.21
CA ASN A 92 -20.47 8.00 22.88
C ASN A 92 -19.62 8.79 21.88
N GLN A 93 -19.12 9.94 22.33
CA GLN A 93 -18.25 10.78 21.54
C GLN A 93 -16.80 10.48 21.93
N SER A 94 -15.97 10.18 20.95
CA SER A 94 -14.52 10.15 21.17
C SER A 94 -14.04 11.56 21.47
N SER A 95 -13.44 11.75 22.65
CA SER A 95 -12.82 13.04 22.98
C SER A 95 -11.63 13.25 22.05
N LYS A 96 -11.51 14.45 21.46
CA LYS A 96 -10.26 14.93 20.85
C LYS A 96 -9.22 15.15 21.96
N SER A 97 -8.85 14.09 22.69
CA SER A 97 -7.68 14.16 23.55
C SER A 97 -6.49 14.40 22.65
N ALA A 98 -5.73 15.47 22.93
CA ALA A 98 -4.46 15.69 22.26
C ALA A 98 -3.65 14.38 22.31
N PRO A 99 -2.99 13.96 21.23
CA PRO A 99 -2.20 12.74 21.25
C PRO A 99 -1.27 12.80 22.47
N PRO A 100 -1.22 11.73 23.28
CA PRO A 100 -0.40 11.73 24.49
C PRO A 100 1.02 12.14 24.12
N ALA A 101 1.63 13.00 24.95
CA ALA A 101 2.97 13.50 24.68
C ALA A 101 3.92 12.34 24.36
N ARG A 102 4.70 12.47 23.28
CA ARG A 102 5.69 11.45 22.89
C ARG A 102 6.63 11.25 24.07
N LYS A 103 6.68 10.02 24.60
CA LYS A 103 7.66 9.67 25.63
C LYS A 103 9.06 9.86 25.07
N ALA A 104 9.99 10.29 25.93
CA ALA A 104 11.39 10.34 25.58
C ALA A 104 11.89 8.94 25.22
N PHE A 105 12.71 8.84 24.16
CA PHE A 105 13.36 7.59 23.79
C PHE A 105 14.33 7.15 24.89
N ALA A 106 14.25 5.87 25.26
CA ALA A 106 15.21 5.23 26.14
C ALA A 106 15.40 3.77 25.71
N LEU A 107 16.65 3.33 25.65
CA LEU A 107 16.97 1.94 25.38
C LEU A 107 16.48 1.02 26.51
N PRO A 108 15.93 -0.16 26.20
CA PRO A 108 15.71 -1.21 27.19
C PRO A 108 16.99 -1.57 27.93
N GLU A 109 16.90 -1.91 29.21
CA GLU A 109 18.06 -2.38 29.98
C GLU A 109 18.65 -3.63 29.33
N ALA A 110 19.97 -3.64 29.11
CA ALA A 110 20.68 -4.78 28.57
C ALA A 110 20.75 -5.92 29.59
N ASN A 111 20.57 -7.15 29.13
CA ASN A 111 20.82 -8.35 29.92
C ASN A 111 22.34 -8.52 30.14
N SER A 112 22.72 -9.28 31.16
CA SER A 112 24.13 -9.53 31.47
C SER A 112 24.83 -10.44 30.45
N ASP A 113 24.08 -11.22 29.68
CA ASP A 113 24.59 -12.03 28.57
C ASP A 113 23.60 -12.04 27.39
N MET A 114 24.03 -12.59 26.26
CA MET A 114 23.24 -12.66 25.02
C MET A 114 22.83 -14.09 24.66
N ARG A 115 22.79 -15.01 25.62
CA ARG A 115 22.67 -16.45 25.33
C ARG A 115 21.37 -16.79 24.60
N ARG A 116 20.24 -16.16 24.94
CA ARG A 116 18.93 -16.46 24.33
C ARG A 116 18.83 -15.87 22.94
N VAL A 117 19.28 -14.62 22.77
CA VAL A 117 19.33 -13.95 21.46
C VAL A 117 20.25 -14.69 20.50
N PHE A 118 21.46 -15.08 20.91
CA PHE A 118 22.37 -15.86 20.08
C PHE A 118 21.77 -17.23 19.74
N ALA A 119 21.21 -17.95 20.73
CA ALA A 119 20.58 -19.23 20.47
C ALA A 119 19.41 -19.11 19.46
N TYR A 120 18.59 -18.07 19.58
CA TYR A 120 17.50 -17.80 18.64
C TYR A 120 18.02 -17.47 17.24
N LEU A 121 18.89 -16.46 17.11
CA LEU A 121 19.34 -15.98 15.80
C LEU A 121 20.21 -17.01 15.05
N ILE A 122 20.99 -17.82 15.77
CA ILE A 122 21.80 -18.88 15.16
C ILE A 122 20.95 -20.11 14.86
N LYS A 123 20.21 -20.64 15.83
CA LYS A 123 19.57 -21.97 15.68
C LYS A 123 18.21 -21.92 14.99
N GLN A 124 17.50 -20.81 15.09
CA GLN A 124 16.14 -20.67 14.51
C GLN A 124 16.15 -19.78 13.27
N ARG A 125 17.07 -18.80 13.21
CA ARG A 125 17.21 -17.89 12.08
C ARG A 125 18.42 -18.19 11.20
N PHE A 126 19.28 -19.12 11.59
CA PHE A 126 20.44 -19.58 10.79
C PHE A 126 21.41 -18.45 10.40
N ILE A 127 21.42 -17.35 11.15
CA ILE A 127 22.33 -16.22 10.91
C ILE A 127 23.73 -16.62 11.39
N SER A 128 24.75 -16.25 10.60
CA SER A 128 26.14 -16.55 10.90
C SER A 128 26.55 -16.02 12.29
N PRO A 129 27.16 -16.86 13.16
CA PRO A 129 27.67 -16.41 14.44
C PRO A 129 28.68 -15.26 14.33
N GLU A 130 29.51 -15.23 13.28
CA GLU A 130 30.49 -14.16 13.06
C GLU A 130 29.80 -12.81 12.83
N VAL A 131 28.75 -12.80 12.02
CA VAL A 131 27.94 -11.61 11.74
C VAL A 131 27.30 -11.10 13.04
N LEU A 132 26.67 -11.99 13.81
CA LEU A 132 26.06 -11.62 15.10
C LEU A 132 27.08 -11.08 16.11
N SER A 133 28.24 -11.73 16.21
CA SER A 133 29.33 -11.29 17.10
C SER A 133 29.84 -9.90 16.74
N HIS A 134 29.91 -9.56 15.44
CA HIS A 134 30.29 -8.22 15.01
C HIS A 134 29.27 -7.16 15.47
N PHE A 135 27.98 -7.32 15.15
CA PHE A 135 26.96 -6.34 15.56
C PHE A 135 26.79 -6.23 17.09
N ALA A 136 27.02 -7.33 17.82
CA ALA A 136 27.05 -7.31 19.27
C ALA A 136 28.27 -6.53 19.81
N HIS A 137 29.44 -6.71 19.22
CA HIS A 137 30.66 -5.98 19.59
C HIS A 137 30.50 -4.47 19.39
N GLU A 138 29.90 -4.07 18.28
CA GLU A 138 29.57 -2.68 17.95
C GLU A 138 28.43 -2.10 18.80
N LYS A 139 27.86 -2.89 19.73
CA LYS A 139 26.72 -2.53 20.59
C LYS A 139 25.45 -2.16 19.81
N LEU A 140 25.36 -2.64 18.57
CA LEU A 140 24.19 -2.47 17.71
C LEU A 140 23.17 -3.59 17.89
N LEU A 141 23.58 -4.72 18.48
CA LEU A 141 22.72 -5.84 18.84
C LEU A 141 22.95 -6.23 20.30
N TYR A 142 21.89 -6.28 21.10
CA TYR A 142 21.97 -6.82 22.45
C TYR A 142 20.69 -7.55 22.87
N GLU A 143 20.75 -8.30 23.97
CA GLU A 143 19.59 -8.95 24.57
C GLU A 143 18.98 -8.07 25.66
N ASP A 144 17.68 -7.80 25.61
CA ASP A 144 17.04 -7.06 26.70
C ASP A 144 16.89 -7.92 27.96
N LYS A 145 16.95 -7.27 29.13
CA LYS A 145 16.94 -7.95 30.43
C LYS A 145 15.58 -8.52 30.84
N THR A 146 14.47 -7.88 30.45
CA THR A 146 13.14 -8.17 31.00
C THR A 146 12.43 -9.29 30.27
N TYR A 147 12.48 -9.25 28.94
CA TYR A 147 11.75 -10.10 28.02
C TYR A 147 12.68 -10.90 27.11
N HIS A 148 13.99 -10.63 27.13
CA HIS A 148 14.99 -11.31 26.32
C HIS A 148 14.74 -11.18 24.82
N ASN A 149 14.17 -10.06 24.38
CA ASN A 149 14.09 -9.74 22.96
C ASN A 149 15.50 -9.41 22.44
N ALA A 150 15.72 -9.69 21.16
CA ALA A 150 16.83 -9.09 20.43
C ALA A 150 16.52 -7.61 20.19
N ILE A 151 17.43 -6.74 20.64
CA ILE A 151 17.36 -5.31 20.45
C ILE A 151 18.37 -4.90 19.38
N PHE A 152 17.87 -4.36 18.28
CA PHE A 152 18.66 -3.81 17.20
C PHE A 152 18.65 -2.28 17.32
N VAL A 153 19.82 -1.69 17.56
CA VAL A 153 19.99 -0.28 17.90
C VAL A 153 20.38 0.50 16.66
N GLY A 154 19.78 1.66 16.47
CA GLY A 154 20.23 2.61 15.47
C GLY A 154 20.73 3.91 16.11
N LEU A 155 21.89 4.36 15.65
CA LEU A 155 22.66 5.46 16.20
C LEU A 155 22.55 6.71 15.32
N ASP A 156 22.70 7.90 15.90
CA ASP A 156 22.91 9.12 15.13
C ASP A 156 24.40 9.32 14.77
N GLU A 157 24.70 10.42 14.07
CA GLU A 157 26.05 10.77 13.65
C GLU A 157 27.04 10.97 14.81
N ARG A 158 26.53 11.10 16.04
CA ARG A 158 27.31 11.26 17.27
C ARG A 158 27.40 9.96 18.07
N SER A 159 27.03 8.83 17.45
CA SER A 159 26.96 7.52 18.10
C SER A 159 25.99 7.47 19.28
N ILE A 160 24.97 8.32 19.30
CA ILE A 160 23.92 8.31 20.33
C ILE A 160 22.74 7.48 19.81
N ALA A 161 22.26 6.54 20.62
CA ALA A 161 21.09 5.76 20.27
C ALA A 161 19.85 6.65 20.11
N ARG A 162 19.20 6.55 18.94
CA ARG A 162 17.95 7.25 18.62
C ARG A 162 16.80 6.30 18.29
N HIS A 163 17.13 5.04 18.01
CA HIS A 163 16.16 4.03 17.64
C HIS A 163 16.51 2.68 18.27
N ALA A 164 15.48 1.88 18.55
CA ALA A 164 15.66 0.47 18.85
C ALA A 164 14.48 -0.37 18.32
N HIS A 165 14.79 -1.37 17.50
CA HIS A 165 13.84 -2.38 17.07
C HIS A 165 13.89 -3.60 17.99
N LYS A 166 12.73 -4.11 18.41
CA LYS A 166 12.61 -5.28 19.29
C LYS A 166 12.09 -6.47 18.53
N ARG A 167 12.77 -7.61 18.65
CA ARG A 167 12.35 -8.89 18.11
C ARG A 167 12.30 -9.97 19.20
N GLY A 168 11.11 -10.52 19.43
CA GLY A 168 10.89 -11.61 20.36
C GLY A 168 11.66 -12.87 19.99
N THR A 169 12.28 -13.49 21.00
CA THR A 169 13.08 -14.72 20.87
C THR A 169 12.27 -15.97 21.19
N TYR A 170 11.06 -15.82 21.72
CA TYR A 170 10.15 -16.93 21.97
C TYR A 170 9.67 -17.55 20.66
N THR A 171 9.68 -18.88 20.61
CA THR A 171 9.28 -19.68 19.44
C THR A 171 7.86 -20.26 19.56
N GLN A 172 7.21 -20.07 20.72
CA GLN A 172 5.84 -20.50 20.96
C GLN A 172 4.92 -19.27 20.86
N GLY A 173 4.02 -19.29 19.88
CA GLY A 173 3.15 -18.16 19.54
C GLY A 173 3.79 -17.11 18.63
N GLU A 174 3.05 -16.04 18.35
CA GLU A 174 3.53 -14.95 17.50
C GLU A 174 4.64 -14.14 18.20
N PRO A 175 5.87 -14.12 17.65
CA PRO A 175 6.96 -13.39 18.27
C PRO A 175 6.70 -11.88 18.18
N TYR A 176 6.90 -11.18 19.30
CA TYR A 176 6.76 -9.74 19.34
C TYR A 176 7.70 -9.06 18.33
N LYS A 177 7.19 -8.09 17.57
CA LYS A 177 7.97 -7.22 16.69
C LYS A 177 7.52 -5.78 16.86
N GLY A 178 8.46 -4.85 17.01
CA GLY A 178 8.12 -3.44 17.06
C GLY A 178 9.21 -2.55 17.63
N ASN A 179 9.08 -1.26 17.36
CA ASN A 179 10.06 -0.26 17.78
C ASN A 179 9.81 0.16 19.24
N VAL A 180 10.89 0.52 19.94
CA VAL A 180 10.81 1.10 21.28
C VAL A 180 10.08 2.45 21.19
N GLU A 181 9.22 2.74 22.17
CA GLU A 181 8.48 4.00 22.22
C GLU A 181 9.45 5.20 22.25
N GLY A 182 9.14 6.23 21.44
CA GLY A 182 10.01 7.40 21.31
C GLY A 182 11.11 7.27 20.26
N SER A 183 11.29 6.09 19.64
CA SER A 183 12.32 5.90 18.60
C SER A 183 12.13 6.86 17.42
N ASP A 184 13.24 7.37 16.89
CA ASP A 184 13.27 8.17 15.67
C ASP A 184 13.45 7.25 14.45
N PRO A 185 12.44 7.12 13.57
CA PRO A 185 12.48 6.20 12.43
C PRO A 185 13.54 6.56 11.37
N ARG A 186 14.17 7.74 11.45
CA ARG A 186 15.27 8.13 10.55
C ARG A 186 16.58 7.43 10.88
N TYR A 187 16.71 6.90 12.09
CA TYR A 187 17.94 6.29 12.59
C TYR A 187 17.69 4.84 12.98
N SER A 188 16.89 4.08 12.21
CA SER A 188 16.70 2.63 12.41
C SER A 188 18.03 1.86 12.34
N PHE A 189 18.00 0.54 12.54
CA PHE A 189 19.22 -0.28 12.52
C PHE A 189 19.96 -0.19 11.18
N HIS A 190 21.26 0.11 11.21
CA HIS A 190 22.09 0.29 10.02
C HIS A 190 23.57 0.01 10.29
N TRP A 191 24.32 -0.18 9.21
CA TRP A 191 25.78 -0.26 9.18
C TRP A 191 26.28 0.54 7.97
N ILE A 192 27.31 1.38 8.15
CA ILE A 192 27.88 2.18 7.06
C ILE A 192 29.31 1.73 6.80
N GLY A 193 29.55 1.25 5.59
CA GLY A 193 30.88 0.91 5.07
C GLY A 193 31.43 1.97 4.12
N GLU A 194 32.54 1.64 3.47
CA GLU A 194 33.31 2.54 2.58
C GLU A 194 32.82 2.52 1.13
N SER A 195 32.13 1.45 0.72
CA SER A 195 31.57 1.28 -0.62
C SER A 195 30.47 2.30 -0.92
N ALA A 196 30.29 2.60 -2.20
CA ALA A 196 29.25 3.50 -2.68
C ALA A 196 27.83 2.89 -2.69
N THR A 197 27.66 1.65 -2.22
CA THR A 197 26.39 0.91 -2.29
C THR A 197 25.71 0.80 -0.94
N LEU A 198 24.43 1.14 -0.90
CA LEU A 198 23.50 0.98 0.22
C LEU A 198 22.47 -0.12 -0.10
N TYR A 199 22.42 -1.17 0.70
CA TYR A 199 21.37 -2.19 0.67
C TYR A 199 20.26 -1.85 1.68
N VAL A 200 19.00 -1.97 1.28
CA VAL A 200 17.84 -1.53 2.06
C VAL A 200 16.88 -2.69 2.32
N PHE A 201 16.55 -2.96 3.59
CA PHE A 201 15.75 -4.12 4.03
C PHE A 201 14.52 -3.71 4.85
N GLU A 202 13.49 -4.55 4.91
CA GLU A 202 12.32 -4.30 5.76
C GLU A 202 12.64 -4.42 7.25
N ALA A 203 13.43 -5.42 7.65
CA ALA A 203 13.76 -5.66 9.05
C ALA A 203 15.21 -6.14 9.28
N PRO A 204 15.69 -6.04 10.54
CA PRO A 204 17.07 -6.43 10.91
C PRO A 204 17.40 -7.90 10.64
N VAL A 205 16.44 -8.81 10.84
CA VAL A 205 16.69 -10.24 10.61
C VAL A 205 16.98 -10.51 9.14
N ASP A 206 16.32 -9.79 8.22
CA ASP A 206 16.51 -9.98 6.79
C ASP A 206 17.85 -9.40 6.33
N MET A 207 18.23 -8.22 6.85
CA MET A 207 19.55 -7.64 6.62
C MET A 207 20.68 -8.58 7.05
N LEU A 208 20.58 -9.17 8.25
CA LEU A 208 21.59 -10.09 8.77
C LEU A 208 21.59 -11.44 8.02
N SER A 209 20.42 -11.86 7.52
CA SER A 209 20.29 -13.04 6.68
C SER A 209 20.99 -12.80 5.34
N PHE A 210 20.73 -11.67 4.69
CA PHE A 210 21.42 -11.26 3.47
C PHE A 210 22.95 -11.26 3.63
N ILE A 211 23.47 -10.66 4.71
CA ILE A 211 24.92 -10.67 5.00
C ILE A 211 25.45 -12.10 5.19
N THR A 212 24.66 -12.99 5.79
CA THR A 212 25.02 -14.41 5.95
C THR A 212 25.08 -15.14 4.60
N LEU A 213 24.19 -14.82 3.66
CA LEU A 213 24.18 -15.37 2.30
C LEU A 213 25.31 -14.80 1.42
N HIS A 214 25.74 -13.57 1.71
CA HIS A 214 26.75 -12.84 0.93
C HIS A 214 27.91 -12.37 1.83
N PRO A 215 28.75 -13.30 2.35
CA PRO A 215 29.75 -12.99 3.37
C PRO A 215 30.99 -12.26 2.82
N GLU A 216 31.19 -12.22 1.51
CA GLU A 216 32.39 -11.61 0.92
C GLU A 216 32.41 -10.09 1.14
N ASP A 217 33.44 -9.61 1.84
CA ASP A 217 33.71 -8.18 2.06
C ASP A 217 32.52 -7.36 2.57
N TRP A 218 31.53 -8.00 3.20
CA TRP A 218 30.24 -7.39 3.54
C TRP A 218 30.41 -6.10 4.36
N ARG A 219 31.41 -6.03 5.26
CA ARG A 219 31.69 -4.84 6.09
C ARG A 219 32.03 -3.60 5.27
N LYS A 220 32.50 -3.74 4.03
CA LYS A 220 32.78 -2.61 3.12
C LYS A 220 31.50 -1.97 2.59
N TYR A 221 30.37 -2.69 2.58
CA TYR A 221 29.09 -2.17 2.09
C TYR A 221 28.28 -1.50 3.18
N SER A 222 27.26 -0.75 2.78
CA SER A 222 26.33 -0.11 3.71
C SER A 222 24.96 -0.79 3.68
N TYR A 223 24.31 -0.85 4.83
CA TYR A 223 23.03 -1.53 5.03
C TYR A 223 22.12 -0.70 5.93
N VAL A 224 20.82 -0.66 5.63
CA VAL A 224 19.82 0.00 6.48
C VAL A 224 18.52 -0.80 6.50
N THR A 225 17.88 -0.88 7.66
CA THR A 225 16.53 -1.44 7.81
C THR A 225 15.51 -0.32 7.82
N LEU A 226 14.31 -0.56 7.31
CA LEU A 226 13.21 0.41 7.33
C LEU A 226 12.28 0.21 8.54
N ASP A 227 12.43 -0.92 9.25
CA ASP A 227 11.57 -1.38 10.34
C ASP A 227 10.08 -1.35 9.95
N GLY A 228 9.82 -1.86 8.74
CA GLY A 228 8.61 -1.69 7.97
C GLY A 228 8.97 -1.33 6.53
N VAL A 229 8.21 -0.42 5.91
CA VAL A 229 8.43 -0.04 4.50
C VAL A 229 8.68 1.46 4.30
N SER A 230 8.88 2.22 5.37
CA SER A 230 8.98 3.68 5.27
C SER A 230 10.38 4.15 4.85
N GLU A 231 10.44 5.19 4.04
CA GLU A 231 11.63 5.75 3.39
C GLU A 231 12.60 6.47 4.33
N HIS A 232 12.16 6.84 5.54
CA HIS A 232 12.86 7.78 6.42
C HIS A 232 14.34 7.41 6.67
N ALA A 233 14.60 6.15 7.02
CA ALA A 233 15.94 5.69 7.33
C ALA A 233 16.86 5.68 6.11
N MET A 234 16.36 5.17 4.98
CA MET A 234 17.10 5.16 3.72
C MET A 234 17.50 6.58 3.31
N LEU A 235 16.54 7.52 3.27
CA LEU A 235 16.82 8.91 2.90
C LEU A 235 17.80 9.56 3.88
N ARG A 236 17.68 9.29 5.19
CA ARG A 236 18.60 9.82 6.17
C ARG A 236 20.03 9.32 5.96
N GLN A 237 20.21 8.03 5.66
CA GLN A 237 21.54 7.50 5.39
C GLN A 237 22.13 8.08 4.10
N LEU A 238 21.32 8.29 3.06
CA LEU A 238 21.77 8.93 1.82
C LEU A 238 22.13 10.42 2.02
N GLU A 239 21.44 11.12 2.92
CA GLU A 239 21.75 12.51 3.28
C GLU A 239 23.07 12.62 4.05
N LEU A 240 23.28 11.72 5.02
CA LEU A 240 24.47 11.74 5.88
C LEU A 240 25.73 11.25 5.16
N ASN A 241 25.58 10.37 4.18
CA ASN A 241 26.68 9.64 3.56
C ASN A 241 26.76 9.93 2.06
N ALA A 242 27.39 11.05 1.72
CA ALA A 242 27.46 11.53 0.33
C ALA A 242 28.22 10.58 -0.63
N HIS A 243 28.99 9.62 -0.12
CA HIS A 243 29.66 8.58 -0.92
C HIS A 243 28.70 7.51 -1.43
N LEU A 244 27.51 7.38 -0.84
CA LEU A 244 26.48 6.44 -1.30
C LEU A 244 25.88 6.95 -2.61
N LYS A 245 26.09 6.18 -3.68
CA LYS A 245 25.61 6.47 -5.03
C LYS A 245 24.67 5.41 -5.57
N ASN A 246 24.81 4.17 -5.10
CA ASN A 246 24.00 3.04 -5.54
C ASN A 246 23.08 2.61 -4.40
N VAL A 247 21.81 2.39 -4.72
CA VAL A 247 20.82 1.88 -3.76
C VAL A 247 20.28 0.56 -4.28
N VAL A 248 20.32 -0.48 -3.47
CA VAL A 248 19.74 -1.79 -3.79
C VAL A 248 18.59 -2.04 -2.81
N LEU A 249 17.37 -2.11 -3.33
CA LEU A 249 16.18 -2.42 -2.55
C LEU A 249 16.05 -3.94 -2.41
N CYS A 250 16.02 -4.42 -1.17
CA CYS A 250 16.04 -5.83 -0.78
C CYS A 250 14.86 -6.14 0.15
N LEU A 251 13.66 -5.69 -0.22
CA LEU A 251 12.44 -5.83 0.59
C LEU A 251 11.82 -7.23 0.44
N ASP A 252 10.79 -7.51 1.26
CA ASP A 252 10.11 -8.81 1.27
C ASP A 252 9.43 -9.09 -0.09
N HIS A 253 9.38 -10.36 -0.47
CA HIS A 253 8.71 -10.82 -1.68
C HIS A 253 7.23 -11.10 -1.40
N ASP A 254 6.53 -10.04 -1.01
CA ASP A 254 5.09 -10.03 -0.80
C ASP A 254 4.42 -8.75 -1.35
N GLU A 255 3.09 -8.68 -1.28
CA GLU A 255 2.31 -7.53 -1.78
C GLU A 255 2.79 -6.19 -1.20
N ALA A 256 3.14 -6.15 0.09
CA ALA A 256 3.55 -4.91 0.75
C ALA A 256 4.97 -4.50 0.34
N GLY A 257 5.89 -5.46 0.24
CA GLY A 257 7.26 -5.23 -0.21
C GLY A 257 7.33 -4.81 -1.67
N ILE A 258 6.55 -5.43 -2.56
CA ILE A 258 6.46 -5.06 -3.99
C ILE A 258 5.93 -3.63 -4.17
N GLU A 259 4.85 -3.25 -3.46
CA GLU A 259 4.38 -1.86 -3.48
C GLU A 259 5.43 -0.89 -2.92
N ALA A 260 6.15 -1.29 -1.88
CA ALA A 260 7.16 -0.46 -1.26
C ALA A 260 8.34 -0.21 -2.20
N ILE A 261 8.81 -1.23 -2.92
CA ILE A 261 9.87 -1.11 -3.93
C ILE A 261 9.49 -0.03 -4.96
N GLY A 262 8.31 -0.13 -5.58
CA GLY A 262 7.87 0.85 -6.59
C GLY A 262 7.78 2.28 -6.05
N ARG A 263 7.27 2.45 -4.83
CA ARG A 263 7.19 3.77 -4.18
C ARG A 263 8.58 4.33 -3.84
N LEU A 264 9.47 3.50 -3.32
CA LEU A 264 10.83 3.93 -2.98
C LEU A 264 11.64 4.27 -4.24
N GLN A 265 11.43 3.56 -5.34
CA GLN A 265 12.00 3.92 -6.64
C GLN A 265 11.53 5.31 -7.10
N ASP A 266 10.22 5.59 -7.04
CA ASP A 266 9.67 6.92 -7.38
C ASP A 266 10.32 8.02 -6.49
N ILE A 267 10.43 7.79 -5.18
CA ILE A 267 11.09 8.73 -4.24
C ILE A 267 12.58 8.92 -4.60
N LEU A 268 13.32 7.84 -4.82
CA LEU A 268 14.74 7.92 -5.17
C LEU A 268 14.96 8.68 -6.49
N ASN A 269 14.06 8.50 -7.47
CA ASN A 269 14.08 9.23 -8.72
C ASN A 269 13.88 10.73 -8.51
N GLU A 270 12.97 11.15 -7.61
CA GLU A 270 12.77 12.55 -7.22
C GLU A 270 14.02 13.16 -6.56
N TYR A 271 14.80 12.33 -5.85
CA TYR A 271 16.10 12.71 -5.25
C TYR A 271 17.29 12.60 -6.24
N GLY A 272 17.02 12.35 -7.52
CA GLY A 272 18.00 12.33 -8.60
C GLY A 272 18.87 11.07 -8.65
N TYR A 273 18.39 9.93 -8.12
CA TYR A 273 19.10 8.63 -8.20
C TYR A 273 18.87 7.88 -9.53
N ASN A 274 18.29 8.53 -10.53
CA ASN A 274 18.07 7.98 -11.87
C ASN A 274 19.07 8.48 -12.94
N ASP A 275 20.09 9.26 -12.56
CA ASP A 275 21.12 9.72 -13.50
C ASP A 275 22.00 8.53 -13.95
N PRO A 276 21.89 8.09 -15.23
CA PRO A 276 22.59 6.91 -15.75
C PRO A 276 24.11 7.00 -15.66
N GLY A 277 24.67 8.20 -15.48
CA GLY A 277 26.11 8.41 -15.37
C GLY A 277 26.70 8.19 -13.97
N HIS A 278 25.89 8.22 -12.90
CA HIS A 278 26.44 8.36 -11.54
C HIS A 278 25.69 7.64 -10.42
N ARG A 279 24.41 7.29 -10.59
CA ARG A 279 23.60 6.69 -9.52
C ARG A 279 22.73 5.58 -10.09
N GLN A 280 22.67 4.45 -9.39
CA GLN A 280 21.91 3.28 -9.83
C GLN A 280 20.96 2.80 -8.74
N ILE A 281 19.74 2.47 -9.14
CA ILE A 281 18.75 1.82 -8.28
C ILE A 281 18.61 0.38 -8.74
N GLY A 282 19.05 -0.56 -7.91
CA GLY A 282 18.88 -1.99 -8.08
C GLY A 282 17.73 -2.52 -7.23
N VAL A 283 17.16 -3.64 -7.64
CA VAL A 283 16.20 -4.41 -6.86
C VAL A 283 16.67 -5.85 -6.82
N TRP A 284 16.93 -6.38 -5.64
CA TRP A 284 17.24 -7.79 -5.43
C TRP A 284 16.12 -8.38 -4.59
N GLN A 285 15.54 -9.48 -5.04
CA GLN A 285 14.42 -10.13 -4.37
C GLN A 285 14.86 -11.48 -3.82
N PRO A 286 14.39 -11.87 -2.61
CA PRO A 286 14.58 -13.21 -2.11
C PRO A 286 13.79 -14.23 -2.95
N GLU A 287 14.25 -15.49 -2.94
CA GLU A 287 13.58 -16.59 -3.64
C GLU A 287 12.26 -16.96 -2.94
N PHE A 288 12.26 -16.91 -1.62
CA PHE A 288 11.11 -17.13 -0.77
C PHE A 288 10.56 -15.81 -0.22
N LYS A 289 9.65 -15.88 0.75
CA LYS A 289 8.98 -14.69 1.29
C LYS A 289 9.95 -13.57 1.70
N ASP A 290 11.04 -13.92 2.39
CA ASP A 290 12.04 -12.97 2.89
C ASP A 290 13.44 -13.63 2.89
N TRP A 291 14.49 -12.83 3.07
CA TRP A 291 15.88 -13.32 3.07
C TRP A 291 16.16 -14.35 4.18
N ASN A 292 15.38 -14.36 5.27
CA ASN A 292 15.54 -15.36 6.31
C ASN A 292 14.97 -16.72 5.90
N GLU A 293 13.88 -16.72 5.14
CA GLU A 293 13.30 -17.93 4.55
C GLU A 293 14.26 -18.57 3.51
N ASP A 294 15.05 -17.77 2.78
CA ASP A 294 16.10 -18.28 1.88
C ASP A 294 17.16 -19.10 2.64
N ILE A 295 17.68 -18.58 3.77
CA ILE A 295 18.65 -19.33 4.59
C ILE A 295 18.00 -20.58 5.20
N LYS A 296 16.75 -20.48 5.65
CA LYS A 296 16.01 -21.63 6.20
C LYS A 296 15.89 -22.74 5.17
N ALA A 297 15.58 -22.41 3.92
CA ALA A 297 15.54 -23.36 2.81
C ALA A 297 16.88 -24.06 2.60
N MET A 298 18.00 -23.31 2.61
CA MET A 298 19.35 -23.89 2.52
C MET A 298 19.68 -24.87 3.66
N HIS A 299 19.02 -24.73 4.81
CA HIS A 299 19.18 -25.61 5.98
C HIS A 299 18.09 -26.70 6.07
N GLY A 300 17.33 -26.93 5.00
CA GLY A 300 16.32 -27.98 4.91
C GLY A 300 15.04 -27.72 5.71
N ILE A 301 14.81 -26.47 6.13
CA ILE A 301 13.54 -26.04 6.72
C ILE A 301 12.60 -25.62 5.60
N THR A 302 11.36 -26.11 5.62
CA THR A 302 10.33 -25.70 4.65
C THR A 302 10.11 -24.19 4.73
N PRO A 303 10.46 -23.42 3.68
CA PRO A 303 10.34 -21.97 3.69
C PRO A 303 8.90 -21.54 3.42
N ILE A 304 8.57 -20.32 3.83
CA ILE A 304 7.32 -19.67 3.41
C ILE A 304 7.48 -19.19 1.96
N PRO A 305 6.62 -19.62 1.01
CA PRO A 305 6.74 -19.22 -0.39
C PRO A 305 6.52 -17.71 -0.56
N ALA A 306 7.21 -17.14 -1.54
CA ALA A 306 6.96 -15.79 -2.03
C ALA A 306 5.50 -15.63 -2.51
N ARG A 307 4.99 -14.40 -2.44
CA ARG A 307 3.64 -14.05 -2.93
C ARG A 307 3.73 -12.84 -3.86
N GLU A 308 3.39 -13.04 -5.12
CA GLU A 308 3.31 -11.95 -6.08
C GLU A 308 2.14 -11.02 -5.74
N HIS A 309 2.20 -9.78 -6.23
CA HIS A 309 1.13 -8.82 -6.01
C HIS A 309 -0.15 -9.22 -6.77
N PRO A 310 -1.33 -9.39 -6.13
CA PRO A 310 -2.53 -9.94 -6.78
C PRO A 310 -2.97 -9.19 -8.04
N LYS A 311 -2.82 -7.86 -8.03
CA LYS A 311 -3.12 -7.01 -9.21
C LYS A 311 -2.11 -7.17 -10.35
N LEU A 312 -0.85 -7.45 -10.05
CA LEU A 312 0.17 -7.71 -11.08
C LEU A 312 -0.04 -9.09 -11.71
N GLU A 313 -0.50 -10.08 -10.96
CA GLU A 313 -0.92 -11.38 -11.51
C GLU A 313 -2.15 -11.25 -12.44
N LEU A 314 -3.09 -10.37 -12.09
CA LEU A 314 -4.31 -10.13 -12.86
C LEU A 314 -4.06 -9.24 -14.11
N LEU A 315 -3.08 -8.34 -14.06
CA LEU A 315 -2.83 -7.34 -15.09
C LEU A 315 -2.64 -7.92 -16.51
N PRO A 316 -1.82 -8.98 -16.74
CA PRO A 316 -1.67 -9.59 -18.06
C PRO A 316 -2.99 -10.09 -18.63
N GLN A 317 -3.86 -10.66 -17.78
CA GLN A 317 -5.15 -11.19 -18.21
C GLN A 317 -6.08 -10.08 -18.68
N ILE A 318 -6.14 -8.97 -17.91
CA ILE A 318 -6.91 -7.78 -18.31
C ILE A 318 -6.35 -7.16 -19.59
N CYS A 319 -5.02 -7.04 -19.71
CA CYS A 319 -4.38 -6.50 -20.92
C CYS A 319 -4.68 -7.35 -22.15
N SER A 320 -4.68 -8.69 -22.03
CA SER A 320 -5.07 -9.60 -23.10
C SER A 320 -6.53 -9.40 -23.52
N GLN A 321 -7.45 -9.29 -22.55
CA GLN A 321 -8.87 -9.04 -22.84
C GLN A 321 -9.08 -7.68 -23.54
N LEU A 322 -8.37 -6.64 -23.09
CA LEU A 322 -8.41 -5.33 -23.73
C LEU A 322 -7.88 -5.37 -25.16
N LEU A 323 -6.82 -6.14 -25.43
CA LEU A 323 -6.30 -6.33 -26.78
C LEU A 323 -7.35 -6.95 -27.71
N ASP A 324 -8.10 -7.96 -27.24
CA ASP A 324 -9.17 -8.58 -28.02
C ASP A 324 -10.34 -7.62 -28.29
N ILE A 325 -10.75 -6.85 -27.28
CA ILE A 325 -11.78 -5.81 -27.42
C ILE A 325 -11.33 -4.78 -28.47
N CYS A 326 -10.12 -4.27 -28.34
CA CYS A 326 -9.57 -3.32 -29.31
C CYS A 326 -9.53 -3.90 -30.72
N LYS A 327 -9.13 -5.17 -30.91
CA LYS A 327 -9.14 -5.85 -32.21
C LYS A 327 -10.55 -5.92 -32.80
N LEU A 328 -11.55 -6.32 -32.02
CA LEU A 328 -12.94 -6.42 -32.45
C LEU A 328 -13.54 -5.07 -32.88
N HIS A 329 -13.12 -3.98 -32.25
CA HIS A 329 -13.67 -2.64 -32.47
C HIS A 329 -12.86 -1.77 -33.45
N SER A 330 -11.59 -2.11 -33.71
CA SER A 330 -10.68 -1.36 -34.59
C SER A 330 -11.17 -1.18 -36.03
N LEU A 331 -12.03 -2.08 -36.53
CA LEU A 331 -12.49 -2.11 -37.92
C LEU A 331 -13.83 -1.39 -38.16
N ARG A 332 -14.47 -0.87 -37.11
CA ARG A 332 -15.91 -0.54 -37.15
C ARG A 332 -16.25 0.95 -37.24
N SER A 333 -15.35 1.86 -36.85
CA SER A 333 -15.63 3.31 -36.81
C SER A 333 -14.39 4.13 -36.41
N ASP A 334 -14.45 5.45 -36.57
CA ASP A 334 -13.47 6.40 -35.98
C ASP A 334 -13.36 6.16 -34.45
N PRO A 335 -12.14 5.92 -33.92
CA PRO A 335 -11.93 5.68 -32.48
C PRO A 335 -12.41 6.79 -31.57
N VAL A 336 -12.30 8.07 -31.96
CA VAL A 336 -12.55 9.19 -31.03
C VAL A 336 -14.05 9.37 -30.76
N PRO A 337 -14.94 9.48 -31.78
CA PRO A 337 -16.39 9.49 -31.53
C PRO A 337 -16.87 8.26 -30.78
N LYS A 338 -16.28 7.09 -31.05
CA LYS A 338 -16.65 5.85 -30.37
C LYS A 338 -16.30 5.87 -28.89
N LEU A 339 -15.12 6.42 -28.55
CA LEU A 339 -14.72 6.65 -27.17
C LEU A 339 -15.69 7.61 -26.48
N MET A 340 -16.07 8.72 -27.12
CA MET A 340 -17.02 9.68 -26.55
C MET A 340 -18.36 9.01 -26.20
N GLU A 341 -18.88 8.16 -27.10
CA GLU A 341 -20.08 7.36 -26.85
C GLU A 341 -19.90 6.42 -25.63
N GLN A 342 -18.72 5.82 -25.46
CA GLN A 342 -18.45 4.97 -24.29
C GLN A 342 -18.35 5.78 -22.99
N CYS A 343 -17.73 6.96 -23.04
CA CYS A 343 -17.64 7.87 -21.90
C CYS A 343 -19.03 8.35 -21.44
N GLU A 344 -19.91 8.71 -22.38
CA GLU A 344 -21.29 9.09 -22.09
C GLU A 344 -22.08 7.97 -21.41
N LYS A 345 -21.89 6.72 -21.84
CA LYS A 345 -22.50 5.53 -21.23
C LYS A 345 -21.91 5.20 -19.86
N LEU A 346 -20.62 5.43 -19.65
CA LEU A 346 -19.94 5.12 -18.39
C LEU A 346 -20.27 6.13 -17.29
N MET A 347 -20.33 7.42 -17.62
CA MET A 347 -20.58 8.51 -16.65
C MET A 347 -21.72 8.25 -15.64
N PRO A 348 -22.95 7.88 -16.05
CA PRO A 348 -24.05 7.64 -15.10
C PRO A 348 -23.81 6.42 -14.20
N LEU A 349 -23.00 5.45 -14.65
CA LEU A 349 -22.68 4.24 -13.88
C LEU A 349 -21.63 4.49 -12.78
N LEU A 350 -20.94 5.63 -12.85
CA LEU A 350 -19.96 6.07 -11.85
C LEU A 350 -20.58 6.98 -10.77
N ALA A 351 -21.92 7.02 -10.69
CA ALA A 351 -22.63 7.75 -9.66
C ALA A 351 -22.38 7.13 -8.26
N PRO A 352 -22.51 7.89 -7.16
CA PRO A 352 -22.16 7.43 -5.81
C PRO A 352 -23.05 6.31 -5.24
N GLU A 353 -24.12 5.92 -5.95
CA GLU A 353 -25.09 4.92 -5.50
C GLU A 353 -24.49 3.51 -5.63
N LEU A 354 -24.67 2.67 -4.61
CA LEU A 354 -24.06 1.33 -4.59
C LEU A 354 -24.56 0.48 -5.77
N PRO A 355 -23.66 -0.10 -6.58
CA PRO A 355 -24.05 -1.03 -7.63
C PRO A 355 -24.59 -2.35 -7.04
N THR A 356 -25.74 -2.82 -7.52
CA THR A 356 -26.17 -4.22 -7.36
C THR A 356 -25.20 -5.19 -8.07
N VAL A 357 -25.27 -6.50 -7.76
CA VAL A 357 -24.40 -7.51 -8.41
C VAL A 357 -24.56 -7.51 -9.94
N GLN A 358 -25.80 -7.41 -10.45
CA GLN A 358 -26.06 -7.33 -11.90
C GLN A 358 -25.50 -6.03 -12.50
N SER A 359 -25.55 -4.92 -11.76
CA SER A 359 -24.94 -3.67 -12.23
C SER A 359 -23.40 -3.71 -12.21
N THR A 360 -22.78 -4.56 -11.37
CA THR A 360 -21.32 -4.69 -11.31
C THR A 360 -20.73 -5.29 -12.59
N GLU A 361 -21.38 -6.31 -13.18
CA GLU A 361 -20.96 -6.87 -14.46
C GLU A 361 -21.13 -5.87 -15.61
N PHE A 362 -22.23 -5.10 -15.58
CA PHE A 362 -22.49 -4.06 -16.56
C PHE A 362 -21.46 -2.93 -16.48
N VAL A 363 -21.15 -2.45 -15.27
CA VAL A 363 -20.09 -1.47 -15.01
C VAL A 363 -18.75 -2.00 -15.52
N ASN A 364 -18.38 -3.24 -15.18
CA ASN A 364 -17.12 -3.85 -15.62
C ASN A 364 -17.01 -3.89 -17.15
N ARG A 365 -18.06 -4.33 -17.84
CA ARG A 365 -18.12 -4.33 -19.31
C ARG A 365 -17.96 -2.92 -19.88
N GLN A 366 -18.59 -1.92 -19.28
CA GLN A 366 -18.48 -0.54 -19.76
C GLN A 366 -17.09 0.06 -19.50
N LEU A 367 -16.44 -0.29 -18.38
CA LEU A 367 -15.03 0.05 -18.11
C LEU A 367 -14.10 -0.53 -19.17
N GLN A 368 -14.29 -1.81 -19.54
CA GLN A 368 -13.52 -2.48 -20.58
C GLN A 368 -13.67 -1.80 -21.95
N LEU A 369 -14.91 -1.48 -22.34
CA LEU A 369 -15.19 -0.79 -23.61
C LEU A 369 -14.59 0.61 -23.65
N THR A 370 -14.64 1.34 -22.52
CA THR A 370 -14.08 2.69 -22.40
C THR A 370 -12.55 2.65 -22.47
N ALA A 371 -11.91 1.73 -21.73
CA ALA A 371 -10.46 1.51 -21.79
C ALA A 371 -10.01 1.14 -23.21
N GLY A 372 -10.71 0.19 -23.87
CA GLY A 372 -10.40 -0.19 -25.24
C GLY A 372 -10.56 0.96 -26.24
N GLY A 373 -11.62 1.76 -26.09
CA GLY A 373 -11.82 2.99 -26.88
C GLY A 373 -10.68 4.00 -26.70
N ALA A 374 -10.22 4.20 -25.46
CA ALA A 374 -9.12 5.09 -25.15
C ALA A 374 -7.79 4.61 -25.76
N LEU A 375 -7.52 3.30 -25.73
CA LEU A 375 -6.34 2.71 -26.37
C LEU A 375 -6.38 2.82 -27.90
N LEU A 376 -7.54 2.64 -28.52
CA LEU A 376 -7.71 2.85 -29.97
C LEU A 376 -7.53 4.32 -30.36
N ALA A 377 -8.04 5.26 -29.56
CA ALA A 377 -7.83 6.69 -29.75
C ALA A 377 -6.34 7.06 -29.60
N LEU A 378 -5.66 6.50 -28.59
CA LEU A 378 -4.22 6.64 -28.40
C LEU A 378 -3.42 6.09 -29.60
N GLN A 379 -3.78 4.91 -30.09
CA GLN A 379 -3.16 4.33 -31.29
C GLN A 379 -3.36 5.24 -32.51
N ASN A 380 -4.55 5.79 -32.69
CA ASN A 380 -4.83 6.72 -33.78
C ASN A 380 -3.97 7.98 -33.69
N LEU A 381 -3.78 8.51 -32.47
CA LEU A 381 -2.95 9.69 -32.23
C LEU A 381 -1.46 9.41 -32.55
N TYR A 382 -0.95 8.22 -32.22
CA TYR A 382 0.40 7.79 -32.65
C TYR A 382 0.57 7.83 -34.18
N ARG A 383 -0.46 7.44 -34.94
CA ARG A 383 -0.44 7.54 -36.42
C ARG A 383 -0.46 8.99 -36.90
N GLN A 384 -1.25 9.85 -36.26
CA GLN A 384 -1.31 11.29 -36.57
C GLN A 384 0.00 12.02 -36.29
N MET A 385 0.79 11.52 -35.33
CA MET A 385 2.12 12.03 -34.97
C MET A 385 3.25 11.40 -35.79
N GLU A 386 2.94 10.68 -36.88
CA GLU A 386 3.93 10.01 -37.74
C GLU A 386 4.80 8.95 -37.02
N THR A 387 4.31 8.45 -35.88
CA THR A 387 4.97 7.41 -35.07
C THR A 387 4.04 6.21 -34.86
N PRO A 388 3.59 5.52 -35.92
CA PRO A 388 2.58 4.48 -35.81
C PRO A 388 3.04 3.34 -34.88
N ALA A 389 2.15 2.92 -33.98
CA ALA A 389 2.37 1.82 -33.06
C ALA A 389 1.34 0.70 -33.28
N PRO A 390 1.77 -0.58 -33.32
CA PRO A 390 0.82 -1.70 -33.29
C PRO A 390 0.07 -1.70 -31.95
N LEU A 391 -1.13 -2.28 -31.94
CA LEU A 391 -2.00 -2.26 -30.77
C LEU A 391 -1.36 -2.99 -29.59
N GLU A 392 -0.62 -4.06 -29.86
CA GLU A 392 0.19 -4.81 -28.89
C GLU A 392 1.18 -3.90 -28.17
N ARG A 393 1.81 -2.96 -28.89
CA ARG A 393 2.72 -1.97 -28.28
C ARG A 393 1.97 -0.97 -27.41
N VAL A 394 0.78 -0.52 -27.83
CA VAL A 394 -0.04 0.42 -27.05
C VAL A 394 -0.53 -0.23 -25.74
N VAL A 395 -0.96 -1.48 -25.80
CA VAL A 395 -1.33 -2.27 -24.60
C VAL A 395 -0.11 -2.52 -23.72
N ALA A 396 1.06 -2.83 -24.29
CA ALA A 396 2.29 -3.00 -23.53
C ALA A 396 2.71 -1.72 -22.78
N ILE A 397 2.50 -0.54 -23.38
CA ILE A 397 2.70 0.76 -22.70
C ILE A 397 1.75 0.88 -21.50
N LEU A 398 0.45 0.58 -21.68
CA LEU A 398 -0.48 0.57 -20.55
C LEU A 398 -0.03 -0.38 -19.43
N GLN A 399 0.45 -1.57 -19.80
CA GLN A 399 0.93 -2.55 -18.84
C GLN A 399 2.17 -2.05 -18.08
N SER A 400 3.14 -1.42 -18.76
CA SER A 400 4.37 -0.91 -18.13
C SER A 400 4.13 0.31 -17.24
N GLU A 401 3.10 1.10 -17.53
CA GLU A 401 2.74 2.29 -16.73
C GLU A 401 1.87 1.95 -15.50
N TYR A 402 1.39 0.70 -15.39
CA TYR A 402 0.65 0.28 -14.22
C TYR A 402 1.58 0.17 -12.99
N LYS A 403 1.28 0.96 -11.97
CA LYS A 403 2.03 1.00 -10.71
C LYS A 403 1.12 0.61 -9.54
N PRO A 404 1.31 -0.57 -8.91
CA PRO A 404 0.41 -1.06 -7.86
C PRO A 404 0.37 -0.13 -6.65
N HIS A 405 1.51 0.47 -6.28
CA HIS A 405 1.60 1.41 -5.15
C HIS A 405 0.83 2.72 -5.35
N GLN A 406 0.45 3.03 -6.58
CA GLN A 406 -0.40 4.18 -6.94
C GLN A 406 -1.88 3.80 -7.10
N ASP A 407 -2.19 2.51 -7.13
CA ASP A 407 -3.56 1.99 -7.27
C ASP A 407 -4.20 1.74 -5.89
N ARG A 408 -4.42 2.84 -5.16
CA ARG A 408 -5.04 2.82 -3.82
C ARG A 408 -6.49 3.31 -3.87
N GLY A 409 -7.19 3.19 -2.76
CA GLY A 409 -8.55 3.70 -2.60
C GLY A 409 -9.62 2.79 -3.18
N ARG A 410 -10.86 3.19 -2.91
CA ARG A 410 -12.09 2.41 -3.13
C ARG A 410 -12.68 2.65 -4.50
N MET A 411 -13.72 1.88 -4.84
CA MET A 411 -14.47 2.09 -6.08
C MET A 411 -14.94 3.54 -6.24
N ARG A 412 -15.33 4.21 -5.15
CA ARG A 412 -15.77 5.61 -5.19
C ARG A 412 -14.66 6.57 -5.63
N SER A 413 -13.45 6.46 -5.07
CA SER A 413 -12.33 7.32 -5.48
C SER A 413 -11.92 7.03 -6.92
N LYS A 414 -11.89 5.73 -7.31
CA LYS A 414 -11.62 5.33 -8.70
C LYS A 414 -12.68 5.89 -9.67
N ALA A 415 -13.95 5.89 -9.28
CA ALA A 415 -15.02 6.48 -10.05
C ALA A 415 -14.92 8.01 -10.16
N GLU A 416 -14.40 8.69 -9.14
CA GLU A 416 -14.07 10.12 -9.18
C GLU A 416 -12.91 10.41 -10.13
N ASP A 417 -11.84 9.62 -10.07
CA ASP A 417 -10.68 9.72 -10.98
C ASP A 417 -11.11 9.52 -12.44
N ILE A 418 -11.88 8.46 -12.73
CA ILE A 418 -12.39 8.21 -14.09
C ILE A 418 -13.31 9.33 -14.57
N ARG A 419 -14.16 9.89 -13.70
CA ARG A 419 -15.02 11.04 -14.08
C ARG A 419 -14.18 12.28 -14.39
N ALA A 420 -13.11 12.53 -13.65
CA ALA A 420 -12.19 13.63 -13.94
C ALA A 420 -11.48 13.41 -15.28
N ASP A 421 -11.00 12.18 -15.53
CA ASP A 421 -10.34 11.80 -16.77
C ASP A 421 -11.25 11.89 -17.99
N ILE A 422 -12.52 11.45 -17.88
CA ILE A 422 -13.52 11.61 -18.94
C ILE A 422 -13.70 13.09 -19.28
N ARG A 423 -13.88 13.95 -18.27
CA ARG A 423 -14.05 15.41 -18.49
C ARG A 423 -12.84 15.99 -19.22
N GLU A 424 -11.63 15.58 -18.81
CA GLU A 424 -10.39 16.07 -19.40
C GLU A 424 -10.21 15.59 -20.84
N VAL A 425 -10.46 14.31 -21.11
CA VAL A 425 -10.40 13.73 -22.45
C VAL A 425 -11.42 14.38 -23.39
N THR A 426 -12.67 14.57 -22.94
CA THR A 426 -13.71 15.26 -23.72
C THR A 426 -13.28 16.70 -24.02
N ARG A 427 -12.81 17.44 -23.02
CA ARG A 427 -12.35 18.83 -23.18
C ARG A 427 -11.22 18.95 -24.21
N ARG A 428 -10.22 18.06 -24.19
CA ARG A 428 -9.10 18.08 -25.14
C ARG A 428 -9.47 17.55 -26.54
N SER A 429 -10.39 16.58 -26.61
CA SER A 429 -10.86 16.01 -27.88
C SER A 429 -11.71 17.02 -28.66
N CYS A 430 -12.49 17.85 -27.96
CA CYS A 430 -13.33 18.91 -28.54
C CYS A 430 -12.62 20.25 -28.75
N ALA A 431 -11.33 20.38 -28.43
CA ALA A 431 -10.57 21.61 -28.63
C ALA A 431 -10.55 21.98 -30.13
N ILE A 432 -10.95 23.22 -30.43
CA ILE A 432 -11.00 23.74 -31.80
C ILE A 432 -9.62 24.24 -32.20
N GLY A 433 -9.15 23.87 -33.40
CA GLY A 433 -7.88 24.34 -33.97
C GLY A 433 -6.88 23.22 -34.26
N ILE A 434 -5.71 23.62 -34.77
CA ILE A 434 -4.59 22.70 -35.01
C ILE A 434 -3.88 22.48 -33.68
N ARG A 435 -3.73 21.21 -33.28
CA ARG A 435 -3.02 20.84 -32.05
C ARG A 435 -1.51 20.97 -32.24
N THR A 436 -0.86 21.62 -31.29
CA THR A 436 0.60 21.63 -31.13
C THR A 436 1.10 20.25 -30.68
N LEU A 437 2.41 20.02 -30.80
CA LEU A 437 3.04 18.78 -30.36
C LEU A 437 2.83 18.52 -28.85
N ASP A 438 2.89 19.56 -28.02
CA ASP A 438 2.67 19.45 -26.58
C ASP A 438 1.22 19.13 -26.24
N GLU A 439 0.27 19.70 -26.98
CA GLU A 439 -1.15 19.36 -26.84
C GLU A 439 -1.45 17.92 -27.26
N GLN A 440 -0.78 17.42 -28.31
CA GLN A 440 -0.86 16.01 -28.71
C GLN A 440 -0.29 15.08 -27.64
N LYS A 441 0.90 15.38 -27.09
CA LYS A 441 1.49 14.59 -25.99
C LYS A 441 0.60 14.59 -24.75
N ALA A 442 0.04 15.75 -24.39
CA ALA A 442 -0.88 15.84 -23.26
C ALA A 442 -2.16 15.03 -23.50
N LEU A 443 -2.67 14.99 -24.74
CA LEU A 443 -3.80 14.14 -25.11
C LEU A 443 -3.45 12.64 -25.08
N GLN A 444 -2.23 12.24 -25.50
CA GLN A 444 -1.74 10.87 -25.35
C GLN A 444 -1.77 10.44 -23.88
N ASN A 445 -1.26 11.29 -22.99
CA ASN A 445 -1.27 11.05 -21.54
C ASN A 445 -2.69 10.96 -20.99
N SER A 446 -3.62 11.81 -21.45
CA SER A 446 -5.03 11.74 -21.02
C SER A 446 -5.71 10.44 -21.46
N TYR A 447 -5.48 9.96 -22.69
CA TYR A 447 -6.03 8.67 -23.13
C TYR A 447 -5.44 7.49 -22.34
N LEU A 448 -4.12 7.49 -22.13
CA LEU A 448 -3.44 6.44 -21.38
C LEU A 448 -3.92 6.41 -19.92
N LYS A 449 -4.04 7.58 -19.29
CA LYS A 449 -4.52 7.71 -17.91
C LYS A 449 -5.96 7.22 -17.75
N LEU A 450 -6.86 7.64 -18.65
CA LEU A 450 -8.26 7.16 -18.65
C LEU A 450 -8.32 5.63 -18.77
N ALA A 451 -7.50 5.04 -19.66
CA ALA A 451 -7.43 3.59 -19.81
C ALA A 451 -6.89 2.90 -18.54
N LEU A 452 -5.84 3.44 -17.93
CA LEU A 452 -5.26 2.94 -16.68
C LEU A 452 -6.26 3.01 -15.52
N ASP A 453 -6.96 4.12 -15.32
CA ASP A 453 -7.91 4.27 -14.23
C ASP A 453 -9.15 3.38 -14.43
N CYS A 454 -9.57 3.14 -15.68
CA CYS A 454 -10.55 2.09 -15.99
C CYS A 454 -10.04 0.70 -15.64
N VAL A 455 -8.77 0.36 -15.91
CA VAL A 455 -8.17 -0.93 -15.56
C VAL A 455 -8.08 -1.12 -14.04
N LYS A 456 -7.65 -0.09 -13.30
CA LYS A 456 -7.63 -0.09 -11.82
C LYS A 456 -9.02 -0.38 -11.25
N ALA A 457 -10.05 0.26 -11.79
CA ALA A 457 -11.44 0.00 -11.39
C ALA A 457 -11.88 -1.44 -11.72
N GLN A 458 -11.52 -1.98 -12.88
CA GLN A 458 -11.83 -3.38 -13.23
C GLN A 458 -11.16 -4.36 -12.27
N MET A 459 -9.87 -4.18 -11.97
CA MET A 459 -9.14 -5.01 -11.01
C MET A 459 -9.79 -4.97 -9.64
N PHE A 460 -10.20 -3.77 -9.19
CA PHE A 460 -10.93 -3.60 -7.93
C PHE A 460 -12.20 -4.43 -7.92
N LEU A 461 -13.06 -4.31 -8.95
CA LEU A 461 -14.31 -5.08 -9.03
C LEU A 461 -14.10 -6.60 -9.08
N ILE A 462 -13.00 -7.07 -9.68
CA ILE A 462 -12.68 -8.50 -9.76
C ILE A 462 -12.23 -9.02 -8.39
N LEU A 463 -11.32 -8.29 -7.73
CA LEU A 463 -10.75 -8.68 -6.44
C LEU A 463 -11.72 -8.48 -5.26
N GLU A 464 -12.69 -7.57 -5.39
CA GLU A 464 -13.73 -7.32 -4.37
C GLU A 464 -14.90 -8.29 -4.38
N ARG A 465 -15.02 -9.19 -5.37
CA ARG A 465 -16.14 -10.14 -5.42
C ARG A 465 -16.23 -10.87 -4.07
N PRO A 466 -17.30 -10.68 -3.28
CA PRO A 466 -17.36 -11.28 -1.97
C PRO A 466 -17.25 -12.79 -2.11
N SER A 467 -16.39 -13.42 -1.31
CA SER A 467 -16.51 -14.84 -0.98
C SER A 467 -17.98 -15.08 -0.62
N GLN A 468 -18.63 -16.07 -1.25
CA GLN A 468 -20.07 -16.33 -1.10
C GLN A 468 -20.55 -16.40 0.37
N SER A 469 -19.63 -16.65 1.31
CA SER A 469 -19.83 -16.70 2.77
C SER A 469 -20.26 -15.38 3.44
N GLN A 470 -19.91 -14.20 2.89
CA GLN A 470 -20.12 -12.91 3.60
C GLN A 470 -21.49 -12.27 3.33
N LYS A 471 -22.25 -12.72 2.33
CA LYS A 471 -23.53 -12.10 1.95
C LYS A 471 -24.73 -12.55 2.78
N GLN A 472 -24.67 -13.69 3.46
CA GLN A 472 -25.84 -14.24 4.17
C GLN A 472 -26.14 -13.57 5.52
N GLU A 473 -25.20 -12.85 6.13
CA GLU A 473 -25.42 -12.22 7.45
C GLU A 473 -25.94 -10.78 7.40
N LEU A 474 -25.70 -10.03 6.33
CA LEU A 474 -26.12 -8.62 6.21
C LEU A 474 -27.65 -8.46 6.18
N SER A 475 -28.39 -9.44 5.64
CA SER A 475 -29.86 -9.43 5.66
C SER A 475 -30.47 -9.90 6.99
N GLY A 476 -29.70 -10.60 7.84
CA GLY A 476 -30.19 -11.13 9.11
C GLY A 476 -30.28 -10.06 10.20
N ASN A 477 -29.28 -9.17 10.27
CA ASN A 477 -29.13 -8.25 11.41
C ASN A 477 -29.85 -6.90 11.24
N PHE A 478 -30.14 -6.45 10.00
CA PHE A 478 -30.96 -5.25 9.79
C PHE A 478 -32.43 -5.46 10.15
N THR A 479 -32.91 -6.71 10.16
CA THR A 479 -34.31 -7.02 10.45
C THR A 479 -34.62 -7.04 11.95
N MET A 480 -33.62 -6.96 12.83
CA MET A 480 -33.84 -6.86 14.29
C MET A 480 -34.03 -5.43 14.80
N ILE A 481 -33.87 -4.41 13.94
CA ILE A 481 -34.10 -3.00 14.30
C ILE A 481 -34.90 -2.27 13.19
N MET A 482 -35.82 -2.96 12.51
CA MET A 482 -36.94 -2.31 11.83
C MET A 482 -38.16 -2.30 12.74
#